data_AF-A0A0M3JG38-F1
#
_entry.id   AF-A0A0M3JG38-F1
#
_cell.length_a   1.000
_cell.length_b   1.000
_cell.length_c   1.000
_cell.angle_alpha   90.00
_cell.angle_beta   90.00
_cell.angle_gamma   90.00
#
_symmetry.space_group_name_H-M   'P 1'
#
loop_
_entity.id
_entity.type
_entity.pdbx_description
1 polymer ?
#
loop_
_entity_poly.entity_id
_entity_poly.type
_entity_poly.pdbx_seq_one_letter_code
_entity_poly.pdbx_strand_id
1 'polypeptide(L)'
;MEDSLPFDVLEKAGELGFGAIYCDETFGGTGLNRIDASIIFEQLAAGCTSTAAYISIHNMCAWMIGIFFVEFAESTEIKNFRLSYFSRIDSIRKS
;
A
#
# COMPACT_ATOMS: atom_id res chain seq x y z
N MET A 1 -5.50 1.83 -24.07
CA MET A 1 -5.60 1.47 -22.64
C MET A 1 -4.17 1.47 -22.15
N GLU A 2 -3.84 2.32 -21.18
CA GLU A 2 -2.49 2.38 -20.64
C GLU A 2 -2.33 1.18 -19.69
N ASP A 3 -1.58 0.17 -20.12
CA ASP A 3 -1.43 -1.13 -19.44
C ASP A 3 -0.43 -1.09 -18.26
N SER A 4 0.02 0.10 -17.84
CA SER A 4 1.00 0.26 -16.77
C SER A 4 0.39 0.87 -15.51
N LEU A 5 0.72 0.29 -14.34
CA LEU A 5 0.44 0.90 -13.04
C LEU A 5 1.12 2.28 -12.95
N PRO A 6 0.42 3.32 -12.46
CA PRO A 6 0.96 4.67 -12.36
C PRO A 6 1.85 4.78 -11.11
N PHE A 7 3.10 4.32 -11.23
CA PHE A 7 4.03 4.23 -10.09
C PHE A 7 4.31 5.57 -9.42
N ASP A 8 4.37 6.66 -10.17
CA ASP A 8 4.57 8.02 -9.67
C ASP A 8 3.37 8.50 -8.81
N VAL A 9 2.16 8.10 -9.18
CA VAL A 9 0.94 8.38 -8.41
C VAL A 9 0.92 7.52 -7.15
N LEU A 10 1.29 6.24 -7.25
CA LEU A 10 1.35 5.34 -6.11
C LEU A 10 2.42 5.75 -5.10
N GLU A 11 3.58 6.26 -5.56
CA GLU A 11 4.62 6.80 -4.70
C GLU A 11 4.10 7.98 -3.87
N LYS A 12 3.47 8.97 -4.52
CA LYS A 12 2.82 10.10 -3.83
C LYS A 12 1.72 9.64 -2.88
N ALA A 13 0.93 8.64 -3.28
CA ALA A 13 -0.10 8.08 -2.41
C ALA A 13 0.53 7.45 -1.15
N GLY A 14 1.71 6.85 -1.27
CA GLY A 14 2.46 6.28 -0.15
C GLY A 14 2.93 7.34 0.84
N GLU A 15 3.47 8.45 0.32
CA GLU A 15 3.85 9.62 1.12
C GLU A 15 2.68 10.22 1.92
N LEU A 16 1.46 10.13 1.36
CA LEU A 16 0.23 10.56 2.00
C LEU A 16 -0.35 9.54 3.00
N GLY A 17 0.27 8.37 3.15
CA GLY A 17 -0.15 7.32 4.09
C GLY A 17 -1.16 6.31 3.53
N PHE A 18 -1.48 6.36 2.23
CA PHE A 18 -2.44 5.41 1.63
C PHE A 18 -1.89 3.98 1.51
N GLY A 19 -0.60 3.76 1.73
CA GLY A 19 0.00 2.41 1.71
C GLY A 19 -0.22 1.59 2.98
N ALA A 20 -0.70 2.21 4.07
CA ALA A 20 -0.87 1.54 5.36
C ALA A 20 -1.98 2.19 6.19
N ILE A 21 -3.14 2.43 5.57
CA ILE A 21 -4.30 3.16 6.10
C ILE A 21 -4.73 2.57 7.44
N TYR A 22 -5.04 1.28 7.51
CA TYR A 22 -5.54 0.64 8.73
C TYR A 22 -4.49 -0.19 9.48
N CYS A 23 -3.21 0.13 9.27
CA CYS A 23 -2.11 -0.52 9.99
C CYS A 23 -1.75 0.28 11.25
N ASP A 24 -1.15 -0.41 12.22
CA ASP A 24 -0.70 0.16 13.48
C ASP A 24 0.38 1.23 13.25
N GLU A 25 0.31 2.33 14.00
CA GLU A 25 1.24 3.46 13.90
C GLU A 25 2.67 3.06 14.29
N THR A 26 2.83 2.06 15.17
CA THR A 26 4.15 1.54 15.58
C THR A 26 4.95 0.97 14.40
N PHE A 27 4.28 0.52 13.35
CA PHE A 27 4.90 0.04 12.10
C PHE A 27 4.77 1.06 10.95
N GLY A 28 4.46 2.32 11.27
CA GLY A 28 4.33 3.41 10.30
C GLY A 28 3.00 3.44 9.53
N GLY A 29 1.96 2.77 10.04
CA GLY A 29 0.59 2.93 9.56
C GLY A 29 -0.10 4.19 10.08
N THR A 30 -1.36 4.40 9.69
CA THR A 30 -2.12 5.60 10.11
C THR A 30 -3.07 5.37 11.29
N GLY A 31 -3.16 4.14 11.81
CA GLY A 31 -4.01 3.82 12.96
C GLY A 31 -5.52 3.90 12.71
N LEU A 32 -5.95 4.21 11.49
CA LEU A 32 -7.36 4.34 11.13
C LEU A 32 -8.08 3.00 11.19
N ASN A 33 -9.39 3.03 11.49
CA ASN A 33 -10.18 1.82 11.53
C ASN A 33 -10.67 1.41 10.13
N ARG A 34 -11.30 0.22 10.04
CA ARG A 34 -11.79 -0.34 8.77
C ARG A 34 -12.91 0.49 8.13
N ILE A 35 -13.70 1.22 8.91
CA ILE A 35 -14.78 2.08 8.40
C ILE A 35 -14.16 3.31 7.73
N ASP A 36 -13.20 3.96 8.39
CA ASP A 36 -12.49 5.11 7.80
C ASP A 36 -11.78 4.70 6.50
N ALA A 37 -11.11 3.55 6.51
CA ALA A 37 -10.48 2.99 5.31
C ALA A 37 -11.50 2.72 4.18
N SER A 38 -12.71 2.25 4.51
CA SER A 38 -13.74 1.97 3.50
C SER A 38 -14.19 3.24 2.77
N ILE A 39 -14.31 4.36 3.49
CA ILE A 39 -14.67 5.66 2.92
C ILE A 39 -13.54 6.16 2.01
N ILE A 40 -12.28 6.01 2.44
CA ILE A 40 -11.11 6.36 1.62
C ILE A 40 -11.09 5.56 0.32
N PHE A 41 -11.30 4.23 0.39
CA PHE A 41 -11.33 3.37 -0.79
C PHE A 41 -12.48 3.71 -1.74
N GLU A 42 -13.64 4.08 -1.21
CA GLU A 42 -14.77 4.55 -2.02
C GLU A 42 -14.40 5.80 -2.83
N GLN A 43 -13.79 6.81 -2.20
CA GLN A 43 -13.38 8.03 -2.88
C GLN A 43 -12.27 7.78 -3.92
N LEU A 44 -11.31 6.90 -3.60
CA LEU A 44 -10.29 6.48 -4.57
C LEU A 44 -10.91 5.76 -5.77
N ALA A 45 -11.90 4.89 -5.53
CA ALA A 45 -12.58 4.13 -6.58
C ALA A 45 -13.42 5.00 -7.50
N ALA A 46 -13.94 6.14 -7.01
CA ALA A 46 -14.62 7.14 -7.84
C ALA A 46 -13.70 7.78 -8.88
N GLY A 47 -12.38 7.87 -8.59
CA GLY A 47 -11.37 8.32 -9.55
C GLY A 47 -10.89 7.19 -10.47
N CYS A 48 -10.43 6.08 -9.90
CA CYS A 48 -9.94 4.94 -10.67
C CYS A 48 -10.07 3.63 -9.89
N THR A 49 -11.01 2.77 -10.30
CA THR A 49 -11.29 1.50 -9.63
C THR A 49 -10.08 0.55 -9.60
N SER A 50 -9.29 0.46 -10.67
CA SER A 50 -8.13 -0.44 -10.71
C SER A 50 -7.02 -0.02 -9.74
N THR A 51 -6.77 1.29 -9.63
CA THR A 51 -5.79 1.83 -8.67
C THR A 51 -6.29 1.67 -7.24
N ALA A 52 -7.57 1.94 -6.98
CA ALA A 52 -8.16 1.73 -5.65
C ALA A 52 -8.10 0.25 -5.23
N ALA A 53 -8.36 -0.68 -6.17
CA ALA A 53 -8.25 -2.11 -5.92
C ALA A 53 -6.80 -2.54 -5.62
N TYR A 54 -5.81 -1.98 -6.34
CA TYR A 54 -4.40 -2.23 -6.03
C TYR A 54 -4.04 -1.76 -4.61
N ILE A 55 -4.43 -0.53 -4.25
CA ILE A 55 -4.16 0.05 -2.94
C ILE A 55 -4.83 -0.77 -1.82
N SER A 56 -6.06 -1.25 -2.02
CA SER A 56 -6.77 -2.05 -1.01
C SER A 56 -6.09 -3.40 -0.77
N ILE A 57 -5.64 -4.09 -1.82
CA ILE A 57 -4.89 -5.34 -1.73
C ILE A 57 -3.53 -5.10 -1.05
N HIS A 58 -2.83 -4.02 -1.40
CA HIS A 58 -1.58 -3.65 -0.73
C HIS A 58 -1.78 -3.45 0.78
N ASN A 59 -2.83 -2.73 1.18
CA ASN A 59 -3.17 -2.54 2.59
C ASN A 59 -3.49 -3.86 3.30
N MET A 60 -4.08 -4.84 2.61
CA MET A 60 -4.31 -6.16 3.18
C MET A 60 -2.98 -6.88 3.46
N CYS A 61 -2.04 -6.84 2.51
CA CYS A 61 -0.69 -7.40 2.70
C CYS A 61 0.05 -6.71 3.84
N ALA A 62 0.01 -5.37 3.89
CA ALA A 62 0.58 -4.56 4.95
C ALA A 62 0.09 -4.97 6.33
N TRP A 63 -1.23 -5.11 6.47
CA TRP A 63 -1.87 -5.50 7.71
C TRP A 63 -1.55 -6.95 8.11
N MET A 64 -1.52 -7.89 7.15
CA MET A 64 -1.11 -9.27 7.43
C MET A 64 0.31 -9.34 7.97
N ILE A 65 1.23 -8.55 7.42
CA ILE A 65 2.61 -8.46 7.92
C ILE A 65 2.62 -7.88 9.34
N GLY A 66 1.92 -6.77 9.57
CA GLY A 66 1.86 -6.13 10.89
C GLY A 66 1.28 -7.02 12.00
N ILE A 67 0.40 -7.97 11.67
CA ILE A 67 -0.19 -8.89 12.66
C ILE A 67 0.59 -10.20 12.80
N PHE A 68 0.94 -10.83 11.68
CA PHE A 68 1.47 -12.20 11.70
C PHE A 68 3.00 -12.26 11.60
N PHE A 69 3.65 -11.17 11.21
CA PHE A 69 5.09 -11.09 10.96
C PHE A 69 5.69 -9.83 11.61
N VAL A 70 5.42 -9.61 12.89
CA VAL A 70 5.78 -8.38 13.63
C VAL A 70 7.28 -8.05 13.54
N GLU A 71 8.17 -9.04 13.70
CA GLU A 71 9.63 -8.82 13.56
C GLU A 71 10.02 -8.33 12.16
N PHE A 72 9.29 -8.77 11.13
CA PHE A 72 9.49 -8.29 9.75
C PHE A 72 8.86 -6.90 9.55
N ALA A 73 7.78 -6.59 10.27
CA ALA A 73 7.11 -5.30 10.18
C ALA A 73 7.99 -4.14 10.69
N GLU A 74 8.73 -4.35 11.78
CA GLU A 74 9.66 -3.36 12.34
C GLU A 74 10.80 -2.99 11.39
N SER A 75 11.16 -3.89 10.47
CA SER A 75 12.28 -3.71 9.54
C SER A 75 11.86 -3.22 8.14
N THR A 76 10.56 -3.02 7.88
CA THR A 76 10.05 -2.78 6.52
C THR A 76 9.27 -1.47 6.40
N GLU A 77 9.54 -0.67 5.36
CA GLU A 77 8.75 0.53 5.02
C GLU A 77 7.43 0.16 4.32
N ILE A 78 6.54 -0.54 5.03
CA ILE A 78 5.29 -1.08 4.50
C ILE A 78 4.40 0.01 3.85
N LYS A 79 4.53 1.25 4.33
CA LYS A 79 3.78 2.44 3.88
C LYS A 79 4.12 2.94 2.48
N ASN A 80 5.30 2.66 1.93
CA ASN A 80 5.77 3.33 0.70
C ASN A 80 5.35 2.65 -0.61
N PHE A 81 4.35 1.75 -0.59
CA PHE A 81 3.95 0.86 -1.71
C PHE A 81 5.09 0.05 -2.36
N ARG A 82 6.29 0.18 -1.80
CA ARG A 82 7.54 -0.37 -2.27
C ARG A 82 8.02 -1.32 -1.20
N LEU A 83 7.43 -2.51 -1.15
CA LEU A 83 8.07 -3.59 -0.40
C LEU A 83 9.47 -3.75 -0.99
N SER A 84 10.50 -3.84 -0.14
CA SER A 84 11.87 -4.11 -0.56
C SER A 84 11.96 -5.31 -1.53
N TYR A 85 11.03 -6.25 -1.40
CA TYR A 85 10.83 -7.40 -2.29
C TYR A 85 10.51 -7.05 -3.75
N PHE A 86 9.77 -5.96 -4.04
CA PHE A 86 9.40 -5.56 -5.40
C PHE A 86 10.52 -4.88 -6.19
N SER A 87 11.51 -4.28 -5.50
CA SER A 87 12.70 -3.72 -6.17
C SER A 87 13.44 -4.78 -7.01
N ARG A 88 13.35 -6.05 -6.60
CA ARG A 88 13.90 -7.22 -7.30
C ARG A 88 13.05 -7.63 -8.52
N ILE A 89 11.74 -7.43 -8.47
CA ILE A 89 10.82 -7.71 -9.59
C ILE A 89 10.94 -6.62 -10.67
N ASP A 90 11.12 -5.35 -10.29
CA ASP A 90 11.40 -4.26 -11.23
C ASP A 90 12.72 -4.46 -11.98
N SER A 91 13.73 -5.02 -11.31
CA SER A 91 15.00 -5.41 -11.94
C SER A 91 14.83 -6.55 -12.95
N ILE A 92 13.89 -7.46 -12.74
CA ILE A 92 13.60 -8.59 -13.65
C ILE A 92 12.72 -8.12 -14.82
N ARG A 93 11.88 -7.11 -14.63
CA ARG A 93 11.02 -6.57 -15.71
C ARG A 93 11.77 -5.67 -16.70
N LYS A 94 12.96 -5.19 -16.33
CA LYS A 94 13.84 -4.37 -17.19
C LYS A 94 14.94 -5.19 -17.90
N SER A 95 14.99 -6.51 -17.71
CA SER A 95 15.85 -7.46 -18.44
C SER A 95 15.04 -8.23 -19.48
#